data_AF-A0A9D7D2E6-F1
#
_entry.id   AF-A0A9D7D2E6-F1
#
_cell.length_a   1.000
_cell.length_b   1.000
_cell.length_c   1.000
_cell.angle_alpha   90.00
_cell.angle_beta   90.00
_cell.angle_gamma   90.00
#
_symmetry.space_group_name_H-M   'P 1'
#
loop_
_entity.id
_entity.type
_entity.pdbx_description
1 polymer ?
#
loop_
_entity_poly.entity_id
_entity_poly.type
_entity_poly.pdbx_seq_one_letter_code
_entity_poly.pdbx_strand_id
1 'polypeptide(L)'
;MRHRASRSSRALFDTRALSSAPPPPLDSVSIALNAANASSAARAASGTGGVPLASVERFIDEGRWDVLSDMLEASARAGELPPHLMMVYAVARAEAHPEDAGLVALAIKASADAYGVPEASPIACLLAKRTLRRTPREWGKRPAPRGTISTIIVFVALVLGGGGGFWLSTTKVQIPLPAFLLSR
;
A
#
# COMPACT_ATOMS: atom_id res chain seq x y z
N MET A 1 47.32 29.64 19.84
CA MET A 1 47.71 28.55 20.75
C MET A 1 46.62 28.33 21.79
N ARG A 2 45.83 27.25 21.67
CA ARG A 2 45.42 26.32 22.75
C ARG A 2 44.40 25.33 22.17
N HIS A 3 44.86 24.08 22.07
CA HIS A 3 44.12 22.89 21.68
C HIS A 3 43.01 22.53 22.68
N ARG A 4 41.85 22.09 22.18
CA ARG A 4 40.92 21.16 22.86
C ARG A 4 40.17 20.40 21.77
N ALA A 5 40.68 19.24 21.37
CA ALA A 5 40.42 17.92 21.96
C ALA A 5 39.03 17.37 21.56
N SER A 6 39.07 16.63 20.45
CA SER A 6 38.13 15.58 20.04
C SER A 6 37.82 14.63 21.20
N ARG A 7 36.53 14.36 21.46
CA ARG A 7 36.08 13.17 22.18
C ARG A 7 35.00 12.44 21.40
N SER A 8 35.51 11.48 20.62
CA SER A 8 34.89 10.22 20.21
C SER A 8 33.88 9.69 21.23
N SER A 9 32.61 9.59 20.81
CA SER A 9 31.61 8.72 21.44
C SER A 9 31.29 7.58 20.48
N ARG A 10 32.24 6.67 20.31
CA ARG A 10 31.97 5.30 19.87
C ARG A 10 31.49 4.52 21.09
N ALA A 11 30.18 4.57 21.35
CA ALA A 11 29.55 3.56 22.18
C ALA A 11 29.58 2.24 21.38
N LEU A 12 30.51 1.39 21.78
CA LEU A 12 30.62 0.00 21.37
C LEU A 12 29.28 -0.69 21.58
N PHE A 13 28.66 -1.11 20.47
CA PHE A 13 27.69 -2.18 20.47
C PHE A 13 28.39 -3.43 20.99
N ASP A 14 28.13 -3.77 22.25
CA ASP A 14 28.61 -4.98 22.89
C ASP A 14 27.69 -6.15 22.49
N THR A 15 27.87 -6.64 21.27
CA THR A 15 27.06 -7.71 20.66
C THR A 15 27.38 -9.12 21.17
N ARG A 16 28.23 -9.25 22.20
CA ARG A 16 28.73 -10.56 22.66
C ARG A 16 27.93 -11.23 23.78
N ALA A 17 26.95 -10.55 24.37
CA ALA A 17 26.22 -11.08 25.54
C ALA A 17 24.92 -11.86 25.22
N LEU A 18 24.48 -11.96 23.97
CA LEU A 18 23.22 -12.64 23.60
C LEU A 18 23.39 -14.03 22.96
N SER A 19 24.62 -14.56 22.92
CA SER A 19 24.95 -15.81 22.20
C SER A 19 25.21 -17.02 23.13
N SER A 20 24.45 -17.15 24.23
CA SER A 20 24.56 -18.33 25.12
C SER A 20 23.21 -18.94 25.56
N ALA A 21 22.08 -18.45 25.05
CA ALA A 21 20.80 -19.09 25.31
C ALA A 21 20.67 -20.37 24.46
N PRO A 22 20.39 -21.55 25.05
CA PRO A 22 20.16 -22.76 24.29
C PRO A 22 18.95 -22.57 23.35
N PRO A 23 18.99 -23.03 22.09
CA PRO A 23 17.86 -22.92 21.20
C PRO A 23 16.66 -23.65 21.82
N PRO A 24 15.45 -23.06 21.83
CA PRO A 24 14.28 -23.72 22.35
C PRO A 24 14.04 -25.03 21.58
N PRO A 25 13.58 -26.11 22.25
CA PRO A 25 13.28 -27.37 21.58
C PRO A 25 12.29 -27.13 20.45
N LEU A 26 12.55 -27.71 19.27
CA LEU A 26 11.77 -27.53 18.03
C LEU A 26 10.27 -27.86 18.21
N ASP A 27 9.94 -28.72 19.17
CA ASP A 27 8.56 -29.10 19.47
C ASP A 27 7.77 -27.98 20.15
N SER A 28 8.43 -27.18 20.99
CA SER A 28 7.80 -26.08 21.75
C SER A 28 7.31 -24.97 20.82
N VAL A 29 8.07 -24.67 19.76
CA VAL A 29 7.70 -23.66 18.76
C VAL A 29 6.48 -24.13 17.96
N SER A 30 6.46 -25.40 17.57
CA SER A 30 5.36 -26.03 16.82
C SER A 30 4.06 -26.07 17.62
N ILE A 31 4.15 -26.39 18.91
CA ILE A 31 2.99 -26.42 19.83
C ILE A 31 2.47 -24.99 20.07
N ALA A 32 3.35 -24.01 20.27
CA ALA A 32 2.96 -22.62 20.44
C ALA A 32 2.29 -22.03 19.19
N LEU A 33 2.81 -22.35 18.00
CA LEU A 33 2.22 -21.93 16.73
C LEU A 33 0.84 -22.55 16.52
N ASN A 34 0.69 -23.85 16.80
CA ASN A 34 -0.58 -24.56 16.65
C ASN A 34 -1.62 -24.07 17.66
N ALA A 35 -1.23 -23.78 18.90
CA ALA A 35 -2.14 -23.22 19.92
C ALA A 35 -2.61 -21.80 19.57
N ALA A 36 -1.72 -20.97 19.03
CA ALA A 36 -2.07 -19.64 18.52
C ALA A 36 -3.03 -19.73 17.33
N ASN A 37 -2.76 -20.62 16.37
CA ASN A 37 -3.61 -20.83 15.20
C ASN A 37 -4.99 -21.38 15.56
N ALA A 38 -5.06 -22.36 16.47
CA ALA A 38 -6.32 -22.91 16.96
C ALA A 38 -7.16 -21.85 17.70
N SER A 39 -6.51 -20.97 18.47
CA SER A 39 -7.18 -19.87 19.16
C SER A 39 -7.72 -18.80 18.20
N SER A 40 -6.97 -18.47 17.14
CA SER A 40 -7.42 -17.54 16.08
C SER A 40 -8.55 -18.12 15.24
N ALA A 41 -8.48 -19.40 14.88
CA ALA A 41 -9.55 -20.10 14.16
C ALA A 41 -10.84 -20.20 14.99
N ALA A 42 -10.73 -20.49 16.30
CA ALA A 42 -11.86 -20.51 17.21
C ALA A 42 -12.52 -19.14 17.37
N ARG A 43 -11.73 -18.05 17.40
CA ARG A 43 -12.27 -16.67 17.44
C ARG A 43 -12.95 -16.25 16.14
N ALA A 44 -12.42 -16.66 14.98
CA ALA A 44 -13.05 -16.41 13.69
C ALA A 44 -14.40 -17.13 13.53
N ALA A 45 -14.58 -18.28 14.17
CA ALA A 45 -15.83 -19.06 14.14
C ALA A 45 -16.88 -18.61 15.16
N SER A 46 -16.51 -17.85 16.20
CA SER A 46 -17.37 -17.63 17.38
C SER A 46 -18.13 -16.30 17.43
N GLY A 47 -18.05 -15.44 16.42
CA GLY A 47 -18.78 -14.18 16.52
C GLY A 47 -18.82 -13.37 15.25
N THR A 48 -19.92 -13.50 14.48
CA THR A 48 -20.48 -12.30 13.85
C THR A 48 -20.94 -11.41 15.00
N GLY A 49 -20.02 -10.65 15.59
CA GLY A 49 -20.26 -9.88 16.81
C GLY A 49 -21.29 -8.79 16.55
N GLY A 50 -22.57 -9.13 16.59
CA GLY A 50 -23.74 -8.24 16.48
C GLY A 50 -23.86 -7.37 15.22
N VAL A 51 -22.82 -7.23 14.39
CA VAL A 51 -22.77 -6.28 13.29
C VAL A 51 -23.37 -6.92 12.04
N PRO A 52 -24.53 -6.44 11.54
CA PRO A 52 -25.11 -6.93 10.30
C PRO A 52 -24.26 -6.51 9.10
N LEU A 53 -23.74 -7.50 8.37
CA LEU A 53 -22.88 -7.28 7.20
C LEU A 53 -23.55 -6.38 6.13
N ALA A 54 -24.87 -6.54 5.95
CA ALA A 54 -25.65 -5.71 5.03
C ALA A 54 -25.57 -4.20 5.35
N SER A 55 -25.47 -3.83 6.63
CA SER A 55 -25.29 -2.43 7.02
C SER A 55 -23.87 -1.93 6.74
N VAL A 56 -22.87 -2.79 6.95
CA VAL A 56 -21.47 -2.50 6.62
C VAL A 56 -21.32 -2.22 5.11
N GLU A 57 -21.83 -3.12 4.27
CA GLU A 57 -21.80 -2.99 2.81
C GLU A 57 -22.48 -1.70 2.34
N ARG A 58 -23.66 -1.40 2.89
CA ARG A 58 -24.38 -0.16 2.57
C ARG A 58 -23.55 1.10 2.89
N PHE A 59 -22.88 1.15 4.04
CA PHE A 59 -22.05 2.32 4.39
C PHE A 59 -20.79 2.44 3.53
N ILE A 60 -20.24 1.31 3.08
CA ILE A 60 -19.13 1.27 2.11
C ILE A 60 -19.59 1.87 0.79
N ASP A 61 -20.75 1.46 0.26
CA ASP A 61 -21.30 1.97 -1.00
C ASP A 61 -21.64 3.46 -0.95
N GLU A 62 -22.24 3.90 0.17
CA GLU A 62 -22.56 5.32 0.41
C GLU A 62 -21.30 6.15 0.70
N GLY A 63 -20.13 5.51 0.91
CA GLY A 63 -18.87 6.17 1.25
C GLY A 63 -18.89 6.88 2.61
N ARG A 64 -19.73 6.42 3.53
CA ARG A 64 -19.95 7.00 4.88
C ARG A 64 -19.00 6.37 5.90
N TRP A 65 -17.70 6.63 5.71
CA TRP A 65 -16.63 6.00 6.49
C TRP A 65 -16.65 6.37 7.98
N ASP A 66 -17.02 7.60 8.34
CA ASP A 66 -17.10 8.04 9.74
C ASP A 66 -18.13 7.21 10.53
N VAL A 67 -19.32 7.03 9.95
CA VAL A 67 -20.41 6.26 10.56
C VAL A 67 -20.04 4.77 10.66
N LEU A 68 -19.37 4.24 9.64
CA LEU A 68 -18.87 2.87 9.65
C LEU A 68 -17.80 2.66 10.73
N SER A 69 -16.87 3.61 10.89
CA SER A 69 -15.87 3.52 11.95
C SER A 69 -16.49 3.60 13.34
N ASP A 70 -17.45 4.50 13.57
CA ASP A 70 -18.12 4.65 14.86
C ASP A 70 -18.92 3.39 15.23
N MET A 71 -19.63 2.82 14.26
CA MET A 71 -20.38 1.57 14.43
C MET A 71 -19.47 0.40 14.85
N LEU A 72 -18.29 0.30 14.24
CA LEU A 72 -17.34 -0.78 14.50
C LEU A 72 -16.46 -0.52 15.73
N GLU A 73 -16.34 0.73 16.18
CA GLU A 73 -15.45 1.11 17.28
C GLU A 73 -15.85 0.44 18.60
N ALA A 74 -17.15 0.36 18.90
CA ALA A 74 -17.64 -0.28 20.12
C ALA A 74 -17.22 -1.76 20.19
N SER A 75 -17.43 -2.50 19.10
CA SER A 75 -17.06 -3.91 18.97
C SER A 75 -15.54 -4.11 18.91
N ALA A 76 -14.80 -3.18 18.29
CA ALA A 76 -13.34 -3.22 18.22
C ALA A 76 -12.69 -3.02 19.60
N ARG A 77 -13.20 -2.06 20.40
CA ARG A 77 -12.73 -1.82 21.77
C ARG A 77 -13.03 -2.98 22.71
N ALA A 78 -14.14 -3.68 22.50
CA ALA A 78 -14.49 -4.89 23.24
C ALA A 78 -13.58 -6.09 22.88
N GLY A 79 -12.81 -6.02 21.79
CA GLY A 79 -11.99 -7.13 21.31
C GLY A 79 -12.81 -8.28 20.72
N GLU A 80 -14.09 -8.06 20.48
CA GLU A 80 -15.03 -9.04 19.92
C GLU A 80 -15.05 -9.02 18.39
N LEU A 81 -14.43 -8.00 17.79
CA LEU A 81 -14.47 -7.81 16.35
C LEU A 81 -13.58 -8.85 15.63
N PRO A 82 -14.13 -9.66 14.72
CA PRO A 82 -13.35 -10.61 13.94
C PRO A 82 -12.22 -9.93 13.14
N PRO A 83 -11.12 -10.64 12.84
CA PRO A 83 -9.96 -10.06 12.15
C PRO A 83 -10.31 -9.43 10.79
N HIS A 84 -11.26 -10.02 10.06
CA HIS A 84 -11.72 -9.49 8.77
C HIS A 84 -12.48 -8.17 8.92
N LEU A 85 -13.35 -8.04 9.94
CA LEU A 85 -14.04 -6.78 10.24
C LEU A 85 -13.10 -5.75 10.89
N MET A 86 -12.09 -6.20 11.61
CA MET A 86 -11.04 -5.35 12.18
C MET A 86 -10.20 -4.69 11.07
N MET A 87 -9.97 -5.40 9.96
CA MET A 87 -9.39 -4.81 8.76
C MET A 87 -10.32 -3.75 8.14
N VAL A 88 -11.62 -4.02 8.02
CA VAL A 88 -12.60 -3.04 7.51
C VAL A 88 -12.64 -1.80 8.40
N TYR A 89 -12.62 -1.97 9.72
CA TYR A 89 -12.52 -0.87 10.68
C TYR A 89 -11.24 -0.05 10.48
N ALA A 90 -10.09 -0.70 10.30
CA ALA A 90 -8.82 -0.02 10.02
C ALA A 90 -8.89 0.86 8.76
N VAL A 91 -9.50 0.35 7.69
CA VAL A 91 -9.71 1.11 6.44
C VAL A 91 -10.69 2.26 6.65
N ALA A 92 -11.83 2.02 7.31
CA ALA A 92 -12.82 3.05 7.59
C ALA A 92 -12.21 4.21 8.41
N ARG A 93 -11.43 3.89 9.44
CA ARG A 93 -10.71 4.88 10.25
C ARG A 93 -9.63 5.61 9.46
N ALA A 94 -8.94 4.94 8.55
CA ALA A 94 -7.95 5.59 7.69
C ALA A 94 -8.57 6.55 6.67
N GLU A 95 -9.79 6.27 6.23
CA GLU A 95 -10.57 7.16 5.36
C GLU A 95 -11.22 8.32 6.12
N ALA A 96 -11.69 8.10 7.35
CA ALA A 96 -12.29 9.12 8.21
C ALA A 96 -11.24 10.07 8.82
N HIS A 97 -10.11 9.52 9.28
CA HIS A 97 -9.08 10.23 10.04
C HIS A 97 -7.67 9.90 9.52
N PRO A 98 -7.26 10.46 8.37
CA PRO A 98 -6.01 10.08 7.70
C PRO A 98 -4.73 10.43 8.46
N GLU A 99 -4.82 11.29 9.47
CA GLU A 99 -3.69 11.75 10.31
C GLU A 99 -3.42 10.81 11.51
N ASP A 100 -4.26 9.79 11.73
CA ASP A 100 -4.13 8.89 12.88
C ASP A 100 -2.91 7.96 12.72
N ALA A 101 -1.89 8.19 13.54
CA ALA A 101 -0.66 7.40 13.54
C ALA A 101 -0.88 5.93 13.97
N GLY A 102 -1.99 5.64 14.66
CA GLY A 102 -2.33 4.30 15.16
C GLY A 102 -2.89 3.35 14.10
N LEU A 103 -3.28 3.86 12.93
CA LEU A 103 -3.95 3.09 11.87
C LEU A 103 -3.11 1.92 11.38
N VAL A 104 -1.81 2.16 11.18
CA VAL A 104 -0.89 1.14 10.67
C VAL A 104 -0.73 0.01 11.66
N ALA A 105 -0.61 0.31 12.95
CA ALA A 105 -0.53 -0.70 13.99
C ALA A 105 -1.80 -1.55 14.06
N LEU A 106 -2.98 -0.92 13.93
CA LEU A 106 -4.26 -1.62 13.92
C LEU A 106 -4.41 -2.55 12.71
N ALA A 107 -4.05 -2.08 11.51
CA ALA A 107 -4.08 -2.91 10.31
C ALA A 107 -3.04 -4.04 10.35
N ILE A 108 -1.88 -3.83 10.98
CA ILE A 108 -0.87 -4.88 11.20
C ILE A 108 -1.46 -5.96 12.10
N LYS A 109 -2.08 -5.58 13.22
CA LYS A 109 -2.73 -6.52 14.13
C LYS A 109 -3.84 -7.30 13.43
N ALA A 110 -4.72 -6.61 12.70
CA ALA A 110 -5.79 -7.27 11.93
C ALA A 110 -5.25 -8.25 10.88
N SER A 111 -4.16 -7.89 10.20
CA SER A 111 -3.49 -8.77 9.24
C SER A 111 -2.82 -9.97 9.95
N ALA A 112 -2.13 -9.73 11.06
CA ALA A 112 -1.49 -10.76 11.85
C ALA A 112 -2.49 -11.81 12.33
N ASP A 113 -3.61 -11.36 12.90
CA ASP A 113 -4.69 -12.21 13.38
C ASP A 113 -5.39 -12.97 12.24
N ALA A 114 -5.61 -12.33 11.09
CA ALA A 114 -6.26 -12.95 9.94
C ALA A 114 -5.42 -14.09 9.31
N TYR A 115 -4.09 -13.95 9.30
CA TYR A 115 -3.19 -14.93 8.69
C TYR A 115 -2.51 -15.87 9.70
N GLY A 116 -2.80 -15.73 11.00
CA GLY A 116 -2.16 -16.54 12.04
C GLY A 116 -0.65 -16.32 12.15
N VAL A 117 -0.19 -15.10 11.85
CA VAL A 117 1.24 -14.75 11.90
C VAL A 117 1.51 -13.76 13.03
N PRO A 118 2.74 -13.69 13.57
CA PRO A 118 3.08 -12.68 14.57
C PRO A 118 2.95 -11.25 14.01
N GLU A 119 2.59 -10.27 14.85
CA GLU A 119 2.51 -8.86 14.46
C GLU A 119 3.83 -8.30 13.92
N ALA A 120 4.97 -8.82 14.41
CA ALA A 120 6.30 -8.46 13.92
C ALA A 120 6.65 -9.08 12.55
N SER A 121 5.76 -9.90 11.98
CA SER A 121 5.99 -10.53 10.69
C SER A 121 6.08 -9.48 9.57
N PRO A 122 7.11 -9.55 8.71
CA PRO A 122 7.21 -8.71 7.53
C PRO A 122 5.99 -8.83 6.61
N ILE A 123 5.33 -10.00 6.60
CA ILE A 123 4.15 -10.28 5.78
C ILE A 123 2.95 -9.46 6.28
N ALA A 124 2.69 -9.47 7.59
CA ALA A 124 1.60 -8.68 8.19
C ALA A 124 1.82 -7.17 7.96
N CYS A 125 3.06 -6.70 8.11
CA CYS A 125 3.43 -5.31 7.85
C CYS A 125 3.23 -4.90 6.39
N LEU A 126 3.62 -5.75 5.43
CA LEU A 126 3.43 -5.49 4.01
C LEU A 126 1.95 -5.45 3.63
N LEU A 127 1.16 -6.41 4.11
CA LEU A 127 -0.28 -6.47 3.84
C LEU A 127 -1.02 -5.27 4.43
N ALA A 128 -0.75 -4.91 5.68
CA ALA A 128 -1.31 -3.74 6.34
C ALA A 128 -0.95 -2.44 5.58
N LYS A 129 0.30 -2.27 5.18
CA LYS A 129 0.73 -1.10 4.39
C LYS A 129 0.09 -1.09 3.00
N ARG A 130 -0.09 -2.25 2.36
CA ARG A 130 -0.68 -2.35 1.01
C ARG A 130 -2.18 -2.03 1.03
N THR A 131 -2.88 -2.49 2.05
CA THR A 131 -4.33 -2.27 2.25
C THR A 131 -4.63 -0.84 2.65
N LEU A 132 -3.83 -0.24 3.55
CA LEU A 132 -3.97 1.15 3.97
C LEU A 132 -3.42 2.18 2.98
N ARG A 133 -2.61 1.75 2.00
CA ARG A 133 -2.17 2.64 0.91
C ARG A 133 -3.42 3.07 0.17
N ARG A 134 -3.84 4.32 0.42
CA ARG A 134 -4.97 5.02 -0.21
C ARG A 134 -5.24 4.43 -1.59
N THR A 135 -6.24 3.55 -1.66
CA THR A 135 -6.84 3.21 -2.94
C THR A 135 -7.32 4.54 -3.50
N PRO A 136 -6.91 4.97 -4.70
CA PRO A 136 -7.22 6.31 -5.16
C PRO A 136 -8.75 6.43 -5.27
N ARG A 137 -9.39 7.05 -4.28
CA ARG A 137 -10.77 7.56 -4.33
C ARG A 137 -10.98 8.45 -5.57
N GLU A 138 -9.88 8.92 -6.15
CA GLU A 138 -9.77 9.64 -7.41
C GLU A 138 -9.69 8.78 -8.67
N TRP A 139 -9.51 7.45 -8.61
CA TRP A 139 -9.43 6.66 -9.86
C TRP A 139 -10.75 6.71 -10.64
N GLY A 140 -11.89 6.71 -9.94
CA GLY A 140 -13.21 6.89 -10.54
C GLY A 140 -13.69 8.35 -10.60
N LYS A 141 -13.11 9.25 -9.79
CA LYS A 141 -13.48 10.68 -9.75
C LYS A 141 -12.59 11.59 -10.58
N ARG A 142 -11.50 11.10 -11.18
CA ARG A 142 -10.80 11.83 -12.23
C ARG A 142 -11.79 11.98 -13.38
N PRO A 143 -12.35 13.18 -13.63
CA PRO A 143 -13.14 13.37 -14.82
C PRO A 143 -12.24 12.94 -15.98
N ALA A 144 -12.76 12.11 -16.88
CA ALA A 144 -12.06 11.82 -18.11
C ALA A 144 -11.52 13.17 -18.65
N PRO A 145 -10.21 13.29 -18.94
CA PRO A 145 -9.63 14.57 -19.35
C PRO A 145 -10.54 15.18 -20.40
N ARG A 146 -11.03 16.40 -20.12
CA ARG A 146 -12.07 17.07 -20.92
C ARG A 146 -11.79 16.83 -22.40
N GLY A 147 -12.78 16.34 -23.16
CA GLY A 147 -12.61 15.97 -24.57
C GLY A 147 -11.90 17.04 -25.41
N THR A 148 -12.07 18.31 -25.03
CA THR A 148 -11.36 19.48 -25.58
C THR A 148 -9.84 19.34 -25.61
N ILE A 149 -9.22 18.79 -24.55
CA ILE A 149 -7.76 18.61 -24.46
C ILE A 149 -7.32 17.52 -25.45
N SER A 150 -8.10 16.44 -25.58
CA SER A 150 -7.83 15.38 -26.56
C SER A 150 -7.93 15.92 -28.00
N THR A 151 -8.96 16.73 -28.30
CA THR A 151 -9.11 17.36 -29.61
C THR A 151 -7.94 18.28 -29.94
N ILE A 152 -7.48 19.10 -28.98
CA ILE A 152 -6.33 20.00 -29.18
C ILE A 152 -5.07 19.20 -29.48
N ILE A 153 -4.79 18.11 -28.74
CA ILE A 153 -3.61 17.28 -28.97
C ILE A 153 -3.64 16.67 -30.38
N VAL A 154 -4.79 16.14 -30.81
CA VAL A 154 -4.95 15.58 -32.16
C VAL A 154 -4.74 16.67 -33.22
N PHE A 155 -5.30 17.86 -33.03
CA PHE A 155 -5.17 18.97 -33.97
C PHE A 155 -3.71 19.44 -34.09
N VAL A 156 -3.02 19.61 -32.97
CA VAL A 156 -1.60 19.99 -32.93
C VAL A 156 -0.73 18.92 -33.59
N ALA A 157 -0.98 17.64 -33.31
CA ALA A 157 -0.26 16.54 -33.96
C ALA A 157 -0.47 16.52 -35.48
N LEU A 158 -1.69 16.82 -35.95
CA LEU A 158 -2.04 16.84 -37.36
C LEU A 158 -1.42 18.05 -38.08
N VAL A 159 -1.38 19.22 -37.43
CA VAL A 159 -0.72 20.42 -37.94
C VAL A 159 0.80 20.26 -37.97
N LEU A 160 1.41 19.69 -36.92
CA LEU A 160 2.86 19.45 -36.88
C LEU A 160 3.28 18.33 -37.85
N GLY A 161 2.54 17.22 -37.90
CA GLY A 161 2.80 16.13 -38.82
C GLY A 161 2.56 16.50 -40.28
N GLY A 162 1.42 17.14 -40.57
CA GLY A 162 1.09 17.63 -41.91
C GLY A 162 1.98 18.79 -42.36
N GLY A 163 2.25 19.75 -41.48
CA GLY A 163 3.14 20.88 -41.76
C GLY A 163 4.60 20.45 -41.95
N GLY A 164 5.10 19.54 -41.10
CA GLY A 164 6.45 18.97 -41.23
C GLY A 164 6.62 18.16 -42.51
N GLY A 165 5.61 17.34 -42.87
CA GLY A 165 5.60 16.58 -44.13
C GLY A 165 5.55 17.48 -45.37
N PHE A 166 4.76 18.56 -45.33
CA PHE A 166 4.71 19.54 -46.41
C PHE A 166 6.06 20.28 -46.58
N TRP A 167 6.67 20.70 -45.47
CA TRP A 167 7.96 21.41 -45.51
C TRP A 167 9.07 20.52 -46.10
N LEU A 168 9.17 19.26 -45.63
CA LEU A 168 10.10 18.27 -46.19
C LEU A 168 9.83 17.93 -47.66
N SER A 169 8.57 17.98 -48.10
CA SER A 169 8.21 17.75 -49.50
C SER A 169 8.62 18.89 -50.43
N THR A 170 8.70 20.13 -49.92
CA THR A 170 9.10 21.30 -50.72
C THR A 170 10.61 21.45 -50.83
N THR A 171 11.37 20.96 -49.86
CA THR A 171 12.82 20.83 -49.99
C THR A 171 13.12 19.67 -50.92
N LYS A 172 13.36 19.95 -52.21
CA LYS A 172 13.99 19.00 -53.14
C LYS A 172 15.35 18.62 -52.56
N VAL A 173 15.39 17.54 -51.79
CA VAL A 173 16.63 16.91 -51.37
C VAL A 173 17.26 16.37 -52.65
N GLN A 174 18.16 17.14 -53.24
CA GLN A 174 19.09 16.63 -54.23
C GLN A 174 19.95 15.64 -53.48
N ILE A 175 19.61 14.35 -53.57
CA ILE A 175 20.51 13.29 -53.15
C ILE A 175 21.66 13.36 -54.17
N PRO A 176 22.88 13.80 -53.77
CA PRO A 176 24.00 13.73 -54.68
C PRO A 176 24.24 12.24 -54.95
N LEU A 177 23.90 11.79 -56.16
CA LEU A 177 24.26 10.44 -56.60
C LEU A 177 25.78 10.37 -56.54
N PRO A 178 26.35 9.47 -55.73
CA PRO A 178 27.78 9.40 -55.61
C PRO A 178 28.37 8.91 -56.94
N ALA A 179 29.43 9.57 -57.39
CA ALA A 179 30.00 9.44 -58.74
C ALA A 179 30.47 8.02 -59.13
N PHE A 180 30.50 7.07 -58.19
CA PHE A 180 30.94 5.70 -58.41
C PHE A 180 29.95 4.81 -59.20
N LEU A 181 28.75 5.31 -59.54
CA LEU A 181 27.77 4.59 -60.37
C LEU A 181 27.87 4.89 -61.88
N LEU A 182 28.76 5.78 -62.31
CA LEU A 182 28.88 6.24 -63.70
C LEU A 182 30.14 5.74 -64.44
N SER A 183 30.99 4.89 -63.84
CA SER A 183 32.12 4.27 -64.58
C SER A 183 31.76 2.85 -65.05
N ARG A 184 31.15 2.75 -66.23
CA ARG A 184 31.20 1.54 -67.06
C ARG A 184 31.25 1.92 -68.52
#